data_AF-A0A7V8WH52-F1
#
_entry.id   AF-A0A7V8WH52-F1
#
_cell.length_a   1.000
_cell.length_b   1.000
_cell.length_c   1.000
_cell.angle_alpha   90.00
_cell.angle_beta   90.00
_cell.angle_gamma   90.00
#
_symmetry.space_group_name_H-M   'P 1'
#
loop_
_entity.id
_entity.type
_entity.pdbx_description
1 polymer ?
#
loop_
_entity_poly.entity_id
_entity_poly.type
_entity_poly.pdbx_seq_one_letter_code
_entity_poly.pdbx_strand_id
1 'polypeptide(L)'
;MTSRRGGRRLLAATVMAALCGSTFDEAALEGWPTTAAVLRGWPSPAAVLKGWPTPAAQSLRPEQAGTETRALWVLRTSLTSPASITALVRSARQHGFNTLFVQVRGRGDAYYRGGIEPLAPDLARQPAAFDPLAAVIEAAHARDIRVHAWINLNLVSSAVVLPAARGHVVYRHPEWLMVPRDIAQELARVDIRSPAYVGKLARWTRGQLTDVEGLYVSPVALGAAAHTELVVRDITRRYALDGLHFDYARYPTDRFDYSRHAIREFRGSVSASLSEARRRALNAESAT
;
A
#
# COMPACT_ATOMS: atom_id res chain seq x y z
N MET A 1 -48.60 17.35 -4.75
CA MET A 1 -48.34 15.97 -5.23
C MET A 1 -47.23 16.00 -6.28
N THR A 2 -46.48 14.90 -6.38
CA THR A 2 -45.40 14.57 -7.34
C THR A 2 -44.00 15.18 -7.14
N SER A 3 -43.28 14.57 -6.18
CA SER A 3 -41.95 13.94 -6.34
C SER A 3 -40.78 14.76 -6.93
N ARG A 4 -39.94 15.35 -6.06
CA ARG A 4 -38.51 15.57 -6.32
C ARG A 4 -37.71 14.32 -5.94
N ARG A 5 -37.18 13.61 -6.93
CA ARG A 5 -36.11 12.61 -6.76
C ARG A 5 -34.88 13.08 -7.52
N GLY A 6 -33.71 12.93 -6.88
CA GLY A 6 -32.46 12.58 -7.57
C GLY A 6 -31.54 13.74 -7.92
N GLY A 7 -30.40 13.81 -7.23
CA GLY A 7 -29.30 14.70 -7.62
C GLY A 7 -28.08 14.67 -6.70
N ARG A 8 -27.86 13.60 -5.92
CA ARG A 8 -26.58 13.37 -5.22
C ARG A 8 -25.67 12.55 -6.13
N ARG A 9 -24.95 13.21 -7.02
CA ARG A 9 -23.78 12.67 -7.72
C ARG A 9 -22.85 13.85 -8.02
N LEU A 10 -21.77 13.97 -7.26
CA LEU A 10 -20.43 14.39 -7.68
C LEU A 10 -19.61 14.61 -6.40
N LEU A 11 -18.98 13.55 -5.91
CA LEU A 11 -17.83 13.65 -4.99
C LEU A 11 -17.02 12.36 -5.10
N ALA A 12 -16.52 12.08 -6.30
CA ALA A 12 -15.63 10.96 -6.57
C ALA A 12 -14.54 11.28 -7.62
N ALA A 13 -14.32 12.57 -7.93
CA ALA A 13 -13.47 12.98 -9.05
C ALA A 13 -12.29 13.89 -8.63
N THR A 14 -11.82 13.83 -7.38
CA THR A 14 -10.70 14.69 -6.93
C THR A 14 -9.60 13.90 -6.22
N VAL A 15 -9.09 12.85 -6.86
CA VAL A 15 -7.78 12.24 -6.51
C VAL A 15 -6.85 12.07 -7.74
N MET A 16 -7.24 12.52 -8.94
CA MET A 16 -6.42 12.38 -10.16
C MET A 16 -6.11 13.71 -10.86
N ALA A 17 -5.88 14.78 -10.11
CA ALA A 17 -5.46 16.06 -10.69
C ALA A 17 -4.46 16.78 -9.78
N ALA A 18 -3.25 16.22 -9.64
CA ALA A 18 -2.11 16.95 -9.09
C ALA A 18 -0.75 16.40 -9.55
N LEU A 19 -0.63 15.91 -10.79
CA LEU A 19 0.67 15.57 -11.39
C LEU A 19 0.65 15.77 -12.92
N CYS A 20 0.36 17.01 -13.35
CA CYS A 20 0.81 17.66 -14.60
C CYS A 20 -0.11 18.84 -14.90
N GLY A 21 0.46 20.04 -14.99
CA GLY A 21 -0.25 21.28 -15.29
C GLY A 21 -0.66 21.42 -16.76
N SER A 22 -1.43 20.47 -17.27
CA SER A 22 -2.07 20.56 -18.59
C SER A 22 -3.57 20.34 -18.45
N THR A 23 -4.35 21.20 -19.08
CA THR A 23 -5.82 21.12 -19.16
C THR A 23 -6.28 19.70 -19.51
N PHE A 24 -7.10 19.13 -18.64
CA PHE A 24 -7.66 17.78 -18.76
C PHE A 24 -8.72 17.79 -19.89
N ASP A 25 -8.52 16.99 -20.92
CA ASP A 25 -9.48 16.83 -22.03
C ASP A 25 -10.36 15.60 -21.76
N GLU A 26 -11.66 15.79 -21.53
CA GLU A 26 -12.62 14.71 -21.28
C GLU A 26 -12.75 13.74 -22.47
N ALA A 27 -12.39 14.15 -23.69
CA ALA A 27 -12.44 13.31 -24.87
C ALA A 27 -11.40 12.16 -24.84
N ALA A 28 -10.35 12.26 -24.02
CA ALA A 28 -9.32 11.23 -23.88
C ALA A 28 -9.78 9.96 -23.13
N LEU A 29 -11.02 9.96 -22.60
CA LEU A 29 -11.61 8.83 -21.86
C LEU A 29 -12.49 7.92 -22.73
N GLU A 30 -12.82 8.30 -23.96
CA GLU A 30 -13.56 7.44 -24.89
C GLU A 30 -12.65 6.35 -25.48
N GLY A 31 -12.64 5.17 -24.84
CA GLY A 31 -11.91 4.00 -25.33
C GLY A 31 -11.15 3.23 -24.25
N TRP A 32 -11.06 3.76 -23.02
CA TRP A 32 -10.59 2.97 -21.89
C TRP A 32 -11.66 1.91 -21.53
N PRO A 33 -11.28 0.64 -21.33
CA PRO A 33 -12.22 -0.34 -20.83
C PRO A 33 -12.75 0.17 -19.49
N THR A 34 -14.05 0.41 -19.41
CA THR A 34 -14.71 0.78 -18.16
C THR A 34 -14.30 -0.22 -17.08
N THR A 35 -14.12 0.27 -15.86
CA THR A 35 -13.75 -0.47 -14.64
C THR A 35 -14.53 -1.79 -14.48
N ALA A 36 -15.70 -1.92 -15.11
CA ALA A 36 -16.53 -3.11 -15.16
C ALA A 36 -15.89 -4.34 -15.85
N ALA A 37 -15.05 -4.18 -16.88
CA ALA A 37 -14.53 -5.31 -17.66
C ALA A 37 -13.35 -6.02 -16.97
N VAL A 38 -12.57 -5.29 -16.18
CA VAL A 38 -11.39 -5.76 -15.43
C VAL A 38 -11.77 -6.45 -14.12
N LEU A 39 -13.01 -6.27 -13.64
CA LEU A 39 -13.53 -6.79 -12.38
C LEU A 39 -14.33 -8.10 -12.50
N ARG A 40 -14.36 -8.76 -13.67
CA ARG A 40 -15.10 -10.02 -13.83
C ARG A 40 -14.46 -11.14 -12.99
N GLY A 41 -15.06 -11.41 -11.84
CA GLY A 41 -14.63 -12.43 -10.87
C GLY A 41 -14.24 -11.88 -9.50
N TRP A 42 -14.15 -10.56 -9.33
CA TRP A 42 -13.90 -9.91 -8.03
C TRP A 42 -15.21 -9.32 -7.47
N PRO A 43 -15.52 -9.46 -6.17
CA PRO A 43 -16.65 -8.74 -5.59
C PRO A 43 -16.44 -7.25 -5.80
N SER A 44 -17.44 -6.53 -6.31
CA SER A 44 -17.33 -5.09 -6.50
C SER A 44 -16.86 -4.41 -5.20
N PRO A 45 -16.17 -3.26 -5.25
CA PRO A 45 -15.85 -2.51 -4.04
C PRO A 45 -17.09 -2.31 -3.16
N ALA A 46 -18.26 -2.09 -3.76
CA ALA A 46 -19.55 -2.02 -3.07
C ALA A 46 -20.01 -3.33 -2.41
N ALA A 47 -19.66 -4.50 -2.96
CA ALA A 47 -19.94 -5.81 -2.37
C ALA A 47 -18.99 -6.13 -1.20
N VAL A 48 -17.73 -5.72 -1.28
CA VAL A 48 -16.76 -5.79 -0.15
C VAL A 48 -17.17 -4.83 0.99
N LEU A 49 -17.83 -3.72 0.66
CA LEU A 49 -18.30 -2.70 1.59
C LEU A 49 -19.67 -2.99 2.24
N LYS A 50 -20.39 -4.03 1.81
CA LYS A 50 -21.73 -4.35 2.31
C LYS A 50 -21.64 -4.96 3.71
N GLY A 51 -21.94 -4.16 4.75
CA GLY A 51 -21.87 -4.56 6.16
C GLY A 51 -20.82 -3.80 6.98
N TRP A 52 -20.08 -2.87 6.38
CA TRP A 52 -19.14 -2.02 7.11
C TRP A 52 -19.84 -0.85 7.80
N PRO A 53 -19.55 -0.56 9.08
CA PRO A 53 -20.09 0.63 9.75
C PRO A 53 -19.67 1.90 8.99
N THR A 54 -20.61 2.84 8.88
CA THR A 54 -20.31 4.16 8.35
C THR A 54 -19.45 4.90 9.38
N PRO A 55 -18.27 5.42 9.02
CA PRO A 55 -17.40 6.09 9.98
C PRO A 55 -18.14 7.30 10.56
N ALA A 56 -18.01 7.53 11.86
CA ALA A 56 -18.23 8.86 12.40
C ALA A 56 -17.22 9.80 11.73
N ALA A 57 -17.70 10.91 11.16
CA ALA A 57 -16.82 11.92 10.59
C ALA A 57 -15.96 12.48 11.72
N GLN A 58 -14.69 12.10 11.78
CA GLN A 58 -13.72 12.72 12.67
C GLN A 58 -13.25 14.01 11.99
N SER A 59 -13.44 15.13 12.66
CA SER A 59 -12.89 16.41 12.21
C SER A 59 -11.37 16.31 12.25
N LEU A 60 -10.72 16.36 11.10
CA LEU A 60 -9.28 16.60 11.03
C LEU A 60 -8.99 17.90 11.80
N ARG A 61 -7.98 17.89 12.67
CA ARG A 61 -7.53 19.13 13.31
C ARG A 61 -7.12 20.09 12.19
N PRO A 62 -7.67 21.31 12.12
CA PRO A 62 -7.28 22.26 11.09
C PRO A 62 -5.78 22.52 11.21
N GLU A 63 -5.09 22.41 10.08
CA GLU A 63 -3.67 22.74 10.00
C GLU A 63 -3.50 24.21 10.39
N GLN A 64 -2.80 24.48 11.50
CA GLN A 64 -2.54 25.84 11.91
C GLN A 64 -1.47 26.43 10.99
N ALA A 65 -1.92 27.09 9.94
CA ALA A 65 -1.07 27.86 9.03
C ALA A 65 -0.18 28.80 9.85
N GLY A 66 1.14 28.64 9.75
CA GLY A 66 2.14 29.46 10.44
C GLY A 66 2.82 28.83 11.66
N THR A 67 2.44 27.63 12.11
CA THR A 67 3.19 26.91 13.16
C THR A 67 4.30 26.02 12.58
N GLU A 68 5.51 26.15 13.11
CA GLU A 68 6.65 25.29 12.74
C GLU A 68 6.35 23.81 13.05
N THR A 69 6.56 22.92 12.06
CA THR A 69 6.47 21.47 12.27
C THR A 69 7.82 20.92 12.73
N ARG A 70 7.87 20.40 13.95
CA ARG A 70 9.03 19.71 14.54
C ARG A 70 8.68 18.24 14.68
N ALA A 71 9.03 17.46 13.67
CA ALA A 71 8.60 16.08 13.53
C ALA A 71 9.69 15.06 13.88
N LEU A 72 9.28 13.90 14.38
CA LEU A 72 10.14 12.74 14.62
C LEU A 72 9.63 11.54 13.80
N TRP A 73 10.51 10.91 13.02
CA TRP A 73 10.24 9.60 12.42
C TRP A 73 10.38 8.52 13.50
N VAL A 74 9.27 7.80 13.74
CA VAL A 74 9.18 6.76 14.75
C VAL A 74 9.13 5.41 14.06
N LEU A 75 10.16 4.61 14.28
CA LEU A 75 10.21 3.24 13.78
C LEU A 75 9.19 2.36 14.50
N ARG A 76 8.64 1.39 13.77
CA ARG A 76 7.67 0.43 14.26
C ARG A 76 8.16 -0.38 15.48
N THR A 77 9.47 -0.57 15.61
CA THR A 77 10.10 -1.27 16.74
C THR A 77 9.92 -0.52 18.08
N SER A 78 9.64 0.78 18.05
CA SER A 78 9.28 1.59 19.23
C SER A 78 7.83 1.39 19.69
N LEU A 79 7.02 0.65 18.93
CA LEU A 79 5.59 0.45 19.20
C LEU A 79 5.31 -0.91 19.87
N THR A 80 6.34 -1.58 20.37
CA THR A 80 6.25 -2.99 20.78
C THR A 80 5.69 -3.21 22.19
N SER A 81 5.53 -2.15 22.99
CA SER A 81 4.92 -2.22 24.33
C SER A 81 4.36 -0.87 24.79
N PRO A 82 3.39 -0.84 25.73
CA PRO A 82 2.88 0.39 26.32
C PRO A 82 3.97 1.26 26.97
N ALA A 83 4.95 0.63 27.63
CA ALA A 83 6.05 1.32 28.28
C ALA A 83 6.97 2.03 27.27
N SER A 84 7.28 1.36 26.14
CA SER A 84 8.08 1.95 25.07
C SER A 84 7.38 3.14 24.42
N ILE A 85 6.07 3.02 24.15
CA ILE A 85 5.24 4.11 23.62
C ILE A 85 5.20 5.31 24.59
N THR A 86 5.02 5.05 25.88
CA THR A 86 5.03 6.09 26.91
C THR A 86 6.37 6.83 26.96
N ALA A 87 7.48 6.10 26.89
CA ALA A 87 8.82 6.68 26.88
C ALA A 87 9.09 7.50 25.61
N LEU A 88 8.66 6.99 24.44
CA LEU A 88 8.74 7.69 23.16
C LEU A 88 8.02 9.05 23.22
N VAL A 89 6.75 9.07 23.62
CA VAL A 89 5.95 10.31 23.63
C VAL A 89 6.50 11.30 24.65
N ARG A 90 6.93 10.81 25.83
CA ARG A 90 7.58 11.65 26.85
C ARG A 90 8.85 12.30 26.29
N SER A 91 9.71 11.52 25.65
CA SER A 91 10.96 12.01 25.05
C SER A 91 10.69 13.02 23.95
N ALA A 92 9.74 12.74 23.04
CA ALA A 92 9.33 13.66 21.99
C ALA A 92 8.90 15.01 22.56
N ARG A 93 8.07 15.00 23.61
CA ARG A 93 7.61 16.23 24.27
C ARG A 93 8.73 17.00 24.96
N GLN A 94 9.64 16.29 25.63
CA GLN A 94 10.79 16.87 26.35
C GLN A 94 11.75 17.59 25.40
N HIS A 95 11.92 17.08 24.19
CA HIS A 95 12.81 17.67 23.17
C HIS A 95 12.08 18.63 22.21
N GLY A 96 10.83 19.00 22.52
CA GLY A 96 10.10 20.02 21.77
C GLY A 96 9.48 19.56 20.45
N PHE A 97 9.40 18.26 20.17
CA PHE A 97 8.67 17.77 18.99
C PHE A 97 7.16 17.96 19.18
N ASN A 98 6.47 18.31 18.09
CA ASN A 98 5.01 18.49 18.05
C ASN A 98 4.31 17.54 17.07
N THR A 99 5.06 16.68 16.37
CA THR A 99 4.53 15.76 15.37
C THR A 99 5.32 14.44 15.37
N LEU A 100 4.61 13.31 15.27
CA LEU A 100 5.21 11.98 15.11
C LEU A 100 4.79 11.38 13.77
N PHE A 101 5.76 10.90 12.99
CA PHE A 101 5.53 10.08 11.81
C PHE A 101 5.76 8.62 12.18
N VAL A 102 4.66 7.92 12.45
CA VAL A 102 4.69 6.64 13.17
C VAL A 102 4.58 5.50 12.17
N GLN A 103 5.60 4.66 12.05
CA GLN A 103 5.57 3.53 11.12
C GLN A 103 4.58 2.46 11.60
N VAL A 104 3.38 2.45 11.04
CA VAL A 104 2.29 1.54 11.43
C VAL A 104 2.18 0.31 10.53
N ARG A 105 2.75 0.40 9.33
CA ARG A 105 2.90 -0.72 8.38
C ARG A 105 4.31 -0.70 7.82
N GLY A 106 5.09 -1.73 8.12
CA GLY A 106 6.50 -1.81 7.73
C GLY A 106 6.77 -2.75 6.55
N ARG A 107 6.40 -4.02 6.70
CA ARG A 107 6.72 -5.09 5.76
C ARG A 107 5.48 -5.95 5.54
N GLY A 108 4.39 -5.33 5.10
CA GLY A 108 3.09 -5.99 4.97
C GLY A 108 2.53 -6.53 6.30
N ASP A 109 2.99 -5.98 7.42
CA ASP A 109 2.59 -6.32 8.77
C ASP A 109 2.10 -5.09 9.54
N ALA A 110 1.13 -5.30 10.43
CA ALA A 110 0.47 -4.24 11.18
C ALA A 110 1.05 -4.06 12.58
N TYR A 111 1.29 -2.80 12.95
CA TYR A 111 1.51 -2.36 14.33
C TYR A 111 0.24 -1.71 14.89
N TYR A 112 -0.89 -2.38 14.64
CA TYR A 112 -2.24 -2.04 15.07
C TYR A 112 -3.10 -3.32 15.07
N ARG A 113 -4.23 -3.35 15.77
CA ARG A 113 -5.07 -4.56 15.88
C ARG A 113 -6.27 -4.53 14.93
N GLY A 114 -6.81 -5.71 14.61
CA GLY A 114 -8.13 -5.87 14.00
C GLY A 114 -8.31 -5.40 12.54
N GLY A 115 -7.22 -5.21 11.79
CA GLY A 115 -7.27 -4.77 10.40
C GLY A 115 -6.96 -5.87 9.38
N ILE A 116 -6.64 -5.42 8.15
CA ILE A 116 -6.44 -6.29 6.98
C ILE A 116 -5.10 -7.02 7.00
N GLU A 117 -4.03 -6.33 7.42
CA GLU A 117 -2.69 -6.90 7.44
C GLU A 117 -2.49 -7.84 8.65
N PRO A 118 -1.66 -8.89 8.52
CA PRO A 118 -1.30 -9.71 9.66
C PRO A 118 -0.58 -8.88 10.73
N LEU A 119 -0.80 -9.22 12.00
CA LEU A 119 -0.10 -8.59 13.10
C LEU A 119 1.42 -8.84 12.99
N ALA A 120 2.22 -7.81 13.25
CA ALA A 120 3.66 -7.92 13.31
C ALA A 120 4.12 -8.96 14.36
N PRO A 121 5.12 -9.81 14.06
CA PRO A 121 5.62 -10.82 15.00
C PRO A 121 6.08 -10.25 16.34
N ASP A 122 6.61 -9.02 16.36
CA ASP A 122 7.07 -8.34 17.58
C ASP A 122 5.94 -8.14 18.61
N LEU A 123 4.68 -8.12 18.15
CA LEU A 123 3.48 -7.92 18.97
C LEU A 123 2.79 -9.24 19.35
N ALA A 124 3.28 -10.39 18.87
CA ALA A 124 2.64 -11.68 19.09
C ALA A 124 2.52 -12.06 20.58
N ARG A 125 3.45 -11.57 21.42
CA ARG A 125 3.46 -11.80 22.87
C ARG A 125 2.73 -10.73 23.68
N GLN A 126 2.23 -9.67 23.05
CA GLN A 126 1.47 -8.64 23.75
C GLN A 126 0.03 -9.08 23.96
N PRO A 127 -0.64 -8.61 25.03
CA PRO A 127 -2.06 -8.87 25.27
C PRO A 127 -2.91 -8.55 24.04
N ALA A 128 -3.96 -9.33 23.79
CA ALA A 128 -4.83 -9.14 22.63
C ALA A 128 -5.49 -7.75 22.59
N ALA A 129 -5.74 -7.17 23.76
CA ALA A 129 -6.29 -5.82 23.92
C ALA A 129 -5.28 -4.70 23.61
N PHE A 130 -3.98 -4.99 23.53
CA PHE A 130 -2.98 -3.97 23.22
C PHE A 130 -2.98 -3.66 21.72
N ASP A 131 -3.48 -2.47 21.39
CA ASP A 131 -3.36 -1.84 20.07
C ASP A 131 -2.29 -0.73 20.12
N PRO A 132 -1.12 -0.93 19.47
CA PRO A 132 -0.04 0.04 19.54
C PRO A 132 -0.37 1.40 18.93
N LEU A 133 -1.07 1.42 17.79
CA LEU A 133 -1.40 2.68 17.12
C LEU A 133 -2.39 3.49 17.95
N ALA A 134 -3.43 2.84 18.51
CA ALA A 134 -4.35 3.50 19.44
C ALA A 134 -3.60 4.09 20.64
N ALA A 135 -2.70 3.31 21.25
CA ALA A 135 -1.92 3.75 22.41
C ALA A 135 -0.99 4.94 22.10
N VAL A 136 -0.38 4.98 20.91
CA VAL A 136 0.43 6.13 20.47
C VAL A 136 -0.44 7.37 20.30
N ILE A 137 -1.58 7.24 19.63
CA ILE A 137 -2.50 8.36 19.39
C ILE A 137 -2.98 8.94 20.70
N GLU A 138 -3.47 8.11 21.62
CA GLU A 138 -3.94 8.54 22.93
C GLU A 138 -2.85 9.29 23.71
N ALA A 139 -1.66 8.69 23.83
CA ALA A 139 -0.56 9.28 24.58
C ALA A 139 -0.05 10.59 23.95
N ALA A 140 0.07 10.65 22.62
CA ALA A 140 0.57 11.82 21.89
C ALA A 140 -0.45 12.96 21.92
N HIS A 141 -1.73 12.66 21.66
CA HIS A 141 -2.81 13.66 21.67
C HIS A 141 -3.00 14.28 23.06
N ALA A 142 -2.83 13.50 24.14
CA ALA A 142 -2.82 14.03 25.51
C ALA A 142 -1.66 15.00 25.80
N ARG A 143 -0.66 15.07 24.93
CA ARG A 143 0.51 15.98 25.01
C ARG A 143 0.54 17.01 23.89
N ASP A 144 -0.57 17.16 23.16
CA ASP A 144 -0.71 18.04 21.99
C ASP A 144 0.35 17.76 20.89
N ILE A 145 0.66 16.47 20.70
CA ILE A 145 1.55 15.99 19.65
C ILE A 145 0.69 15.36 18.56
N ARG A 146 0.84 15.83 17.32
CA ARG A 146 0.16 15.25 16.16
C ARG A 146 0.73 13.89 15.80
N VAL A 147 -0.11 13.00 15.29
CA VAL A 147 0.27 11.65 14.85
C VAL A 147 -0.10 11.46 13.39
N HIS A 148 0.90 11.25 12.55
CA HIS A 148 0.71 10.83 11.16
C HIS A 148 1.09 9.36 11.02
N ALA A 149 0.26 8.60 10.32
CA ALA A 149 0.57 7.20 10.04
C ALA A 149 1.58 7.12 8.88
N TRP A 150 2.78 6.63 9.17
CA TRP A 150 3.78 6.27 8.17
C TRP A 150 3.54 4.83 7.69
N ILE A 151 3.27 4.70 6.39
CA ILE A 151 2.86 3.47 5.74
C ILE A 151 3.80 3.20 4.57
N ASN A 152 4.55 2.11 4.65
CA ASN A 152 5.24 1.57 3.49
C ASN A 152 4.18 1.02 2.52
N LEU A 153 4.19 1.42 1.25
CA LEU A 153 3.21 0.96 0.27
C LEU A 153 3.64 -0.36 -0.36
N ASN A 154 4.71 -0.32 -1.16
CA ASN A 154 5.09 -1.45 -1.99
C ASN A 154 6.01 -2.45 -1.29
N LEU A 155 6.84 -2.02 -0.32
CA LEU A 155 7.72 -2.93 0.43
C LEU A 155 6.89 -3.79 1.40
N VAL A 156 6.90 -5.10 1.18
CA VAL A 156 6.08 -6.07 1.93
C VAL A 156 6.89 -7.19 2.57
N SER A 157 8.21 -7.25 2.40
CA SER A 157 9.03 -8.21 3.13
C SER A 157 10.47 -7.72 3.23
N SER A 158 11.23 -8.28 4.17
CA SER A 158 12.68 -8.05 4.20
C SER A 158 13.39 -8.97 3.21
N ALA A 159 14.59 -8.58 2.78
CA ALA A 159 15.42 -9.42 1.91
C ALA A 159 15.93 -10.71 2.59
N VAL A 160 16.04 -10.71 3.93
CA VAL A 160 16.71 -11.78 4.67
C VAL A 160 15.71 -12.82 5.20
N VAL A 161 14.64 -12.34 5.83
CA VAL A 161 13.65 -13.16 6.53
C VAL A 161 12.28 -12.95 5.90
N LEU A 162 11.66 -14.05 5.45
CA LEU A 162 10.30 -14.05 4.96
C LEU A 162 9.29 -13.94 6.12
N PRO A 163 8.08 -13.41 5.87
CA PRO A 163 7.07 -13.21 6.91
C PRO A 163 6.61 -14.55 7.50
N ALA A 164 6.42 -14.62 8.81
CA ALA A 164 5.96 -15.85 9.46
C ALA A 164 4.47 -16.14 9.20
N ALA A 165 3.66 -15.09 9.03
CA ALA A 165 2.22 -15.21 8.86
C ALA A 165 1.86 -15.76 7.46
N ARG A 166 1.21 -16.94 7.42
CA ARG A 166 0.73 -17.55 6.15
C ARG A 166 -0.32 -16.70 5.43
N GLY A 167 -1.04 -15.85 6.15
CA GLY A 167 -2.00 -14.88 5.59
C GLY A 167 -1.35 -13.65 4.95
N HIS A 168 -0.02 -13.53 4.99
CA HIS A 168 0.71 -12.38 4.46
C HIS A 168 0.63 -12.32 2.92
N VAL A 169 0.62 -11.09 2.35
CA VAL A 169 0.43 -10.83 0.91
C VAL A 169 1.43 -11.60 0.02
N VAL A 170 2.68 -11.76 0.46
CA VAL A 170 3.70 -12.55 -0.27
C VAL A 170 3.29 -14.00 -0.56
N TYR A 171 2.42 -14.59 0.27
CA TYR A 171 1.94 -15.97 0.11
C TYR A 171 0.53 -16.03 -0.47
N ARG A 172 -0.31 -15.05 -0.14
CA ARG A 172 -1.70 -14.97 -0.62
C ARG A 172 -1.77 -14.54 -2.08
N HIS A 173 -0.87 -13.64 -2.47
CA HIS A 173 -0.80 -13.02 -3.79
C HIS A 173 0.64 -12.97 -4.33
N PRO A 174 1.32 -14.11 -4.52
CA PRO A 174 2.65 -14.15 -5.11
C PRO A 174 2.68 -13.51 -6.51
N GLU A 175 1.55 -13.48 -7.22
CA GLU A 175 1.37 -12.81 -8.51
C GLU A 175 1.44 -11.29 -8.48
N TRP A 176 1.41 -10.68 -7.31
CA TRP A 176 1.60 -9.24 -7.15
C TRP A 176 3.07 -8.86 -6.96
N LEU A 177 3.96 -9.81 -6.69
CA LEU A 177 5.35 -9.50 -6.40
C LEU A 177 6.09 -8.98 -7.64
N MET A 178 6.84 -7.90 -7.45
CA MET A 178 7.75 -7.39 -8.45
C MET A 178 8.88 -8.41 -8.69
N VAL A 179 9.28 -8.55 -9.95
CA VAL A 179 10.30 -9.50 -10.39
C VAL A 179 11.45 -8.72 -11.04
N PRO A 180 12.70 -8.96 -10.66
CA PRO A 180 13.83 -8.31 -11.32
C PRO A 180 14.05 -8.94 -12.70
N ARG A 181 14.57 -8.13 -13.62
CA ARG A 181 14.90 -8.55 -15.00
C ARG A 181 15.75 -9.82 -15.03
N ASP A 182 16.72 -9.91 -14.12
CA ASP A 182 17.75 -10.95 -14.04
C ASP A 182 17.20 -12.37 -13.97
N ILE A 183 16.10 -12.56 -13.24
CA ILE A 183 15.48 -13.88 -13.07
C ILE A 183 14.10 -13.97 -13.70
N ALA A 184 13.66 -12.96 -14.46
CA ALA A 184 12.30 -12.90 -15.00
C ALA A 184 11.94 -14.10 -15.88
N GLN A 185 12.83 -14.48 -16.81
CA GLN A 185 12.62 -15.63 -17.70
C GLN A 185 12.61 -16.97 -16.96
N GLU A 186 13.52 -17.13 -16.00
CA GLU A 186 13.62 -18.34 -15.18
C GLU A 186 12.38 -18.48 -14.28
N LEU A 187 11.95 -17.39 -13.65
CA LEU A 187 10.80 -17.35 -12.77
C LEU A 187 9.48 -17.50 -13.54
N ALA A 188 9.43 -17.08 -14.81
CA ALA A 188 8.31 -17.32 -15.72
C ALA A 188 8.09 -18.80 -16.09
N ARG A 189 9.01 -19.70 -15.74
CA ARG A 189 8.83 -21.15 -15.88
C ARG A 189 8.37 -21.83 -14.60
N VAL A 190 8.37 -21.10 -13.47
CA VAL A 190 7.92 -21.62 -12.18
C VAL A 190 6.43 -21.34 -12.02
N ASP A 191 5.67 -22.34 -11.55
CA ASP A 191 4.28 -22.15 -11.14
C ASP A 191 4.22 -21.14 -9.99
N ILE A 192 3.45 -20.07 -10.19
CA ILE A 192 3.32 -18.96 -9.26
C ILE A 192 2.70 -19.37 -7.92
N ARG A 193 1.90 -20.44 -7.90
CA ARG A 193 1.29 -20.98 -6.68
C ARG A 193 2.23 -21.90 -5.92
N SER A 194 3.33 -22.33 -6.54
CA SER A 194 4.33 -23.16 -5.88
C SER A 194 5.16 -22.33 -4.91
N PRO A 195 5.48 -22.85 -3.70
CA PRO A 195 6.42 -22.21 -2.79
C PRO A 195 7.79 -21.93 -3.43
N ALA A 196 8.15 -22.66 -4.48
CA ALA A 196 9.37 -22.44 -5.25
C ALA A 196 9.44 -21.04 -5.89
N TYR A 197 8.30 -20.42 -6.24
CA TYR A 197 8.24 -19.09 -6.84
C TYR A 197 8.77 -18.03 -5.87
N VAL A 198 8.10 -17.88 -4.72
CA VAL A 198 8.52 -16.95 -3.66
C VAL A 198 9.92 -17.31 -3.15
N GLY A 199 10.23 -18.60 -3.02
CA GLY A 199 11.54 -19.07 -2.58
C GLY A 199 12.68 -18.64 -3.51
N LYS A 200 12.48 -18.69 -4.84
CA LYS A 200 13.49 -18.24 -5.82
C LYS A 200 13.70 -16.73 -5.76
N LEU A 201 12.60 -15.97 -5.75
CA LEU A 201 12.65 -14.51 -5.64
C LEU A 201 13.34 -14.07 -4.33
N ALA A 202 13.01 -14.69 -3.21
CA ALA A 202 13.62 -14.41 -1.91
C ALA A 202 15.11 -14.74 -1.87
N ARG A 203 15.53 -15.87 -2.47
CA ARG A 203 16.96 -16.23 -2.57
C ARG A 203 17.74 -15.22 -3.41
N TRP A 204 17.20 -14.82 -4.56
CA TRP A 204 17.82 -13.78 -5.39
C TRP A 204 17.94 -12.47 -4.60
N THR A 205 16.86 -12.04 -3.96
CA THR A 205 16.81 -10.79 -3.18
C THR A 205 17.84 -10.77 -2.04
N ARG A 206 18.02 -11.90 -1.34
CA ARG A 206 19.06 -12.04 -0.30
C ARG A 206 20.48 -11.87 -0.84
N GLY A 207 20.71 -12.12 -2.13
CA GLY A 207 22.00 -11.87 -2.78
C GLY A 207 22.23 -10.42 -3.19
N GLN A 208 21.24 -9.53 -3.03
CA GLN A 208 21.25 -8.15 -3.54
C GLN A 208 21.05 -7.12 -2.40
N LEU A 209 21.57 -7.41 -1.19
CA LEU A 209 21.31 -6.61 0.02
C LEU A 209 21.79 -5.15 -0.06
N THR A 210 22.75 -4.86 -0.95
CA THR A 210 23.24 -3.50 -1.18
C THR A 210 22.18 -2.61 -1.84
N ASP A 211 21.36 -3.20 -2.71
CA ASP A 211 20.49 -2.45 -3.63
C ASP A 211 19.00 -2.73 -3.41
N VAL A 212 18.63 -3.82 -2.74
CA VAL A 212 17.23 -4.25 -2.58
C VAL A 212 16.93 -4.59 -1.12
N GLU A 213 16.03 -3.82 -0.51
CA GLU A 213 15.68 -3.93 0.92
C GLU A 213 14.78 -5.16 1.21
N GLY A 214 14.11 -5.68 0.18
CA GLY A 214 13.32 -6.90 0.26
C GLY A 214 12.33 -7.10 -0.88
N LEU A 215 11.18 -7.70 -0.57
CA LEU A 215 10.17 -8.01 -1.59
C LEU A 215 9.14 -6.90 -1.69
N TYR A 216 8.78 -6.55 -2.92
CA TYR A 216 7.84 -5.48 -3.23
C TYR A 216 6.62 -6.01 -3.98
N VAL A 217 5.45 -5.43 -3.73
CA VAL A 217 4.27 -5.60 -4.60
C VAL A 217 4.26 -4.54 -5.70
N SER A 218 3.83 -4.92 -6.90
CA SER A 218 3.76 -4.02 -8.05
C SER A 218 2.54 -3.09 -7.96
N PRO A 219 2.69 -1.76 -8.08
CA PRO A 219 1.56 -0.84 -8.16
C PRO A 219 0.79 -0.97 -9.48
N VAL A 220 1.39 -1.61 -10.51
CA VAL A 220 0.74 -1.89 -11.79
C VAL A 220 -0.26 -3.04 -11.64
N ALA A 221 -0.05 -3.95 -10.68
CA ALA A 221 -1.02 -4.96 -10.33
C ALA A 221 -2.21 -4.31 -9.63
N LEU A 222 -3.33 -4.16 -10.34
CA LEU A 222 -4.54 -3.50 -9.81
C LEU A 222 -5.03 -4.12 -8.49
N GLY A 223 -4.87 -5.43 -8.31
CA GLY A 223 -5.16 -6.09 -7.03
C GLY A 223 -4.29 -5.61 -5.87
N ALA A 224 -2.99 -5.41 -6.10
CA ALA A 224 -2.06 -4.90 -5.10
C ALA A 224 -2.29 -3.42 -4.77
N ALA A 225 -2.59 -2.61 -5.81
CA ALA A 225 -2.97 -1.21 -5.63
C ALA A 225 -4.28 -1.10 -4.81
N ALA A 226 -5.28 -1.92 -5.14
CA ALA A 226 -6.53 -1.98 -4.40
C ALA A 226 -6.32 -2.46 -2.95
N HIS A 227 -5.52 -3.50 -2.72
CA HIS A 227 -5.19 -3.95 -1.35
C HIS A 227 -4.55 -2.83 -0.52
N THR A 228 -3.60 -2.11 -1.11
CA THR A 228 -2.95 -0.96 -0.46
C THR A 228 -3.96 0.13 -0.12
N GLU A 229 -4.88 0.48 -1.04
CA GLU A 229 -5.98 1.42 -0.78
C GLU A 229 -6.87 0.96 0.37
N LEU A 230 -7.25 -0.32 0.39
CA LEU A 230 -8.07 -0.89 1.46
C LEU A 230 -7.38 -0.77 2.83
N VAL A 231 -6.07 -1.04 2.90
CA VAL A 231 -5.29 -0.93 4.14
C VAL A 231 -5.23 0.52 4.64
N VAL A 232 -4.90 1.46 3.75
CA VAL A 232 -4.85 2.89 4.12
C VAL A 232 -6.23 3.39 4.55
N ARG A 233 -7.28 2.97 3.85
CA ARG A 233 -8.67 3.32 4.18
C ARG A 233 -9.12 2.71 5.50
N ASP A 234 -8.74 1.48 5.80
CA ASP A 234 -9.02 0.83 7.08
C ASP A 234 -8.38 1.60 8.24
N ILE A 235 -7.10 1.97 8.12
CA ILE A 235 -6.39 2.74 9.14
C ILE A 235 -7.07 4.11 9.36
N THR A 236 -7.30 4.88 8.29
CA THR A 236 -7.88 6.23 8.40
C THR A 236 -9.32 6.26 8.91
N ARG A 237 -10.06 5.15 8.79
CA ARG A 237 -11.43 5.05 9.33
C ARG A 237 -11.47 4.67 10.81
N ARG A 238 -10.44 3.96 11.30
CA ARG A 238 -10.41 3.43 12.67
C ARG A 238 -9.66 4.33 13.65
N TYR A 239 -8.74 5.16 13.16
CA TYR A 239 -7.85 5.95 14.00
C TYR A 239 -7.96 7.45 13.71
N ALA A 240 -7.98 8.24 14.79
CA ALA A 240 -7.97 9.70 14.73
C ALA A 240 -6.57 10.22 14.41
N LEU A 241 -6.16 10.08 13.16
CA LEU A 241 -4.86 10.51 12.66
C LEU A 241 -4.91 11.98 12.23
N ASP A 242 -3.80 12.68 12.41
CA ASP A 242 -3.60 14.06 11.95
C ASP A 242 -2.99 14.13 10.54
N GLY A 243 -2.60 12.98 9.97
CA GLY A 243 -2.08 12.89 8.61
C GLY A 243 -1.60 11.50 8.21
N LEU A 244 -1.15 11.39 6.96
CA LEU A 244 -0.57 10.19 6.38
C LEU A 244 0.80 10.51 5.78
N HIS A 245 1.72 9.57 5.90
CA HIS A 245 3.04 9.65 5.28
C HIS A 245 3.30 8.35 4.51
N PHE A 246 3.32 8.45 3.18
CA PHE A 246 3.57 7.29 2.32
C PHE A 246 5.06 7.15 2.02
N ASP A 247 5.57 5.95 2.23
CA ASP A 247 6.95 5.59 1.91
C ASP A 247 6.96 4.31 1.07
N TYR A 248 8.09 4.00 0.46
CA TYR A 248 8.26 2.87 -0.45
C TYR A 248 7.19 2.85 -1.56
N ALA A 249 6.76 4.03 -2.00
CA ALA A 249 5.96 4.26 -3.21
C ALA A 249 6.87 4.26 -4.45
N ARG A 250 7.70 3.21 -4.59
CA ARG A 250 8.74 3.11 -5.62
C ARG A 250 8.96 1.67 -6.05
N TYR A 251 9.74 1.52 -7.12
CA TYR A 251 10.39 0.27 -7.51
C TYR A 251 11.72 0.16 -6.74
N PRO A 252 12.23 -1.06 -6.47
CA PRO A 252 13.52 -1.23 -5.82
C PRO A 252 14.66 -0.60 -6.62
N THR A 253 14.70 -0.90 -7.92
CA THR A 253 15.65 -0.37 -8.90
C THR A 253 14.99 -0.27 -10.29
N ASP A 254 15.70 0.26 -11.27
CA ASP A 254 15.30 0.33 -12.68
C ASP A 254 15.23 -1.05 -13.38
N ARG A 255 15.70 -2.12 -12.71
CA ARG A 255 15.64 -3.50 -13.21
C ARG A 255 14.35 -4.22 -12.83
N PHE A 256 13.40 -3.56 -12.17
CA PHE A 256 12.08 -4.08 -11.83
C PHE A 256 11.00 -3.45 -12.73
N ASP A 257 9.83 -4.04 -12.89
CA ASP A 257 9.24 -5.13 -12.11
C ASP A 257 8.96 -6.42 -12.88
N TYR A 258 9.35 -6.55 -14.16
CA TYR A 258 9.40 -7.73 -15.08
C TYR A 258 8.52 -8.96 -14.76
N SER A 259 7.42 -8.75 -14.05
CA SER A 259 6.50 -9.76 -13.60
C SER A 259 5.60 -10.06 -14.79
N ARG A 260 5.04 -11.28 -14.83
CA ARG A 260 4.12 -11.64 -15.92
C ARG A 260 2.96 -10.65 -16.03
N HIS A 261 2.51 -10.12 -14.89
CA HIS A 261 1.46 -9.12 -14.84
C HIS A 261 1.91 -7.80 -15.49
N ALA A 262 3.01 -7.21 -15.01
CA ALA A 262 3.45 -5.91 -15.51
C ALA A 262 3.89 -5.95 -16.97
N ILE A 263 4.56 -7.02 -17.42
CA ILE A 263 4.90 -7.21 -18.84
C ILE A 263 3.63 -7.26 -19.69
N ARG A 264 2.58 -7.95 -19.23
CA ARG A 264 1.30 -8.01 -19.96
C ARG A 264 0.62 -6.64 -20.02
N GLU A 265 0.56 -5.91 -18.91
CA GLU A 265 -0.04 -4.57 -18.89
C GLU A 265 0.73 -3.58 -19.78
N PHE A 266 2.08 -3.61 -19.71
CA PHE A 266 2.94 -2.81 -20.59
C PHE A 266 2.73 -3.15 -22.07
N ARG A 267 2.68 -4.45 -22.42
CA ARG A 267 2.37 -4.86 -23.79
C ARG A 267 1.01 -4.36 -24.25
N GLY A 268 0.01 -4.42 -23.38
CA GLY A 268 -1.32 -3.85 -23.66
C GLY A 268 -1.26 -2.35 -23.94
N SER A 269 -0.52 -1.58 -23.14
CA SER A 269 -0.44 -0.13 -23.28
C SER A 269 0.31 0.32 -24.54
N VAL A 270 1.34 -0.43 -24.97
CA VAL A 270 2.11 -0.08 -26.18
C VAL A 270 1.55 -0.69 -27.46
N SER A 271 0.76 -1.78 -27.40
CA SER A 271 0.31 -2.50 -28.60
C SER A 271 -0.45 -1.61 -29.60
N ALA A 272 -1.21 -0.64 -29.11
CA ALA A 272 -1.93 0.33 -29.92
C ALA A 272 -1.00 1.31 -30.67
N SER A 273 0.16 1.65 -30.11
CA SER A 273 1.15 2.55 -30.73
C SER A 273 2.19 1.83 -31.60
N LEU A 274 2.25 0.50 -31.56
CA LEU A 274 3.14 -0.29 -32.41
C LEU A 274 2.64 -0.39 -33.85
N SER A 275 3.58 -0.39 -34.80
CA SER A 275 3.29 -0.80 -36.18
C SER A 275 2.80 -2.24 -36.25
N GLU A 276 2.04 -2.59 -37.28
CA GLU A 276 1.49 -3.94 -37.44
C GLU A 276 2.58 -5.02 -37.49
N ALA A 277 3.70 -4.73 -38.15
CA ALA A 277 4.86 -5.62 -38.18
C ALA A 277 5.45 -5.84 -36.78
N ARG A 278 5.58 -4.77 -35.98
CA ARG A 278 6.13 -4.86 -34.63
C ARG A 278 5.16 -5.56 -33.67
N ARG A 279 3.85 -5.36 -33.84
CA ARG A 279 2.79 -6.06 -33.09
C ARG A 279 2.78 -7.56 -33.39
N ARG A 280 2.94 -7.96 -34.66
CA ARG A 280 3.08 -9.37 -35.06
C ARG A 280 4.31 -10.02 -34.43
N ALA A 281 5.47 -9.37 -34.47
CA ALA A 281 6.70 -9.89 -33.85
C ALA A 281 6.54 -10.08 -32.32
N LEU A 282 5.95 -9.11 -31.62
CA LEU A 282 5.69 -9.16 -30.18
C LEU A 282 4.76 -10.34 -29.79
N ASN A 283 3.74 -10.59 -30.61
CA ASN A 283 2.80 -11.70 -30.39
C ASN A 283 3.45 -13.07 -30.66
N ALA A 284 4.33 -13.17 -31.66
CA ALA A 284 5.06 -14.39 -31.98
C ALA A 284 6.01 -14.83 -30.86
N GLU A 285 6.73 -13.90 -30.23
CA GLU A 285 7.60 -14.17 -29.06
C GLU A 285 6.82 -14.66 -27.82
N SER A 286 5.50 -14.51 -27.80
CA SER A 286 4.65 -14.90 -26.65
C SER A 286 4.04 -16.29 -26.78
N ALA A 287 4.14 -16.92 -27.96
CA ALA A 287 3.59 -18.24 -28.26
C ALA A 287 4.59 -19.40 -28.03
N THR A 288 5.85 -19.06 -27.72
CA THR A 288 6.96 -19.97 -27.37
C THR A 288 7.34 -19.83 -25.91
#